data_AF-A0A9P8L8T4-F1
#
_entry.id   AF-A0A9P8L8T4-F1
#
_cell.length_a   1.000
_cell.length_b   1.000
_cell.length_c   1.000
_cell.angle_alpha   90.00
_cell.angle_beta   90.00
_cell.angle_gamma   90.00
#
_symmetry.space_group_name_H-M   'P 1'
#
loop_
_entity.id
_entity.type
_entity.pdbx_description
1 polymer ?
#
loop_
_entity_poly.entity_id
_entity_poly.type
_entity_poly.pdbx_seq_one_letter_code
_entity_poly.pdbx_strand_id
1 'polypeptide(L)'
;MNNIKDNDYFNVIVHALAHVPPLRNFLMLEDLSKKPELVQRFSILVRKIWNPRAFKSHVSPHELLQEISLRSNKRFTLTQQSDPVDFLSWFLNNLHLTLGGSKTKPGSSIVQKVFQGKLKVE
;
A
#
# COMPACT_ATOMS: atom_id res chain seq x y z
N MET A 1 11.50 7.20 3.63
CA MET A 1 11.56 5.89 4.33
C MET A 1 12.99 5.38 4.29
N ASN A 2 13.41 4.50 5.21
CA ASN A 2 14.76 3.93 5.15
C ASN A 2 14.88 2.99 3.93
N ASN A 3 15.88 3.24 3.10
CA ASN A 3 16.32 2.25 2.14
C ASN A 3 17.12 1.19 2.89
N ILE A 4 16.60 -0.04 2.95
CA ILE A 4 17.26 -1.12 3.70
C ILE A 4 18.29 -1.82 2.81
N LYS A 5 18.01 -1.93 1.49
CA LYS A 5 18.93 -2.38 0.42
C LYS A 5 18.42 -1.94 -0.97
N ASP A 6 17.62 -2.80 -1.61
CA ASP A 6 17.11 -2.69 -2.98
C ASP A 6 15.57 -2.54 -2.98
N ASN A 7 15.03 -1.82 -1.98
CA ASN A 7 13.58 -1.68 -1.77
C ASN A 7 13.05 -0.28 -2.12
N ASP A 8 13.79 0.47 -2.93
CA ASP A 8 13.40 1.78 -3.44
C ASP A 8 12.13 1.72 -4.30
N TYR A 9 11.96 0.70 -5.15
CA TYR A 9 10.73 0.49 -5.93
C TYR A 9 9.48 0.47 -5.04
N PHE A 10 9.58 -0.20 -3.89
CA PHE A 10 8.53 -0.25 -2.89
C PHE A 10 8.35 1.11 -2.20
N ASN A 11 9.46 1.77 -1.82
CA ASN A 11 9.42 3.04 -1.10
C ASN A 11 8.76 4.14 -1.93
N VAL A 12 9.04 4.19 -3.24
CA VAL A 12 8.43 5.16 -4.16
C VAL A 12 6.92 4.96 -4.20
N ILE A 13 6.45 3.72 -4.39
CA ILE A 13 5.02 3.43 -4.47
C ILE A 13 4.29 3.71 -3.16
N VAL A 14 4.87 3.31 -2.02
CA VAL A 14 4.25 3.60 -0.72
C VAL A 14 4.20 5.10 -0.43
N HIS A 15 5.27 5.85 -0.74
CA HIS A 15 5.24 7.31 -0.60
C HIS A 15 4.18 7.94 -1.52
N ALA A 16 4.10 7.52 -2.78
CA ALA A 16 3.11 8.03 -3.73
C ALA A 16 1.69 7.80 -3.21
N LEU A 17 1.36 6.57 -2.78
CA LEU A 17 0.03 6.23 -2.25
C LEU A 17 -0.28 6.94 -0.93
N ALA A 18 0.70 7.11 -0.04
CA ALA A 18 0.52 7.81 1.23
C ALA A 18 0.18 9.31 1.07
N HIS A 19 0.45 9.88 -0.10
CA HIS A 19 0.15 11.29 -0.42
C HIS A 19 -1.15 11.48 -1.21
N VAL A 20 -1.85 10.40 -1.59
CA VAL A 20 -3.17 10.49 -2.22
C VAL A 20 -4.23 10.76 -1.15
N PRO A 21 -4.82 11.98 -1.06
CA PRO A 21 -5.58 12.38 0.12
C PRO A 21 -6.78 11.49 0.46
N PRO A 22 -7.62 11.03 -0.49
CA PRO A 22 -8.74 10.15 -0.16
C PRO A 22 -8.31 8.81 0.44
N LEU A 23 -7.25 8.20 -0.12
CA LEU A 23 -6.70 6.95 0.39
C LEU A 23 -6.03 7.17 1.76
N ARG A 24 -5.19 8.22 1.88
CA ARG A 24 -4.51 8.59 3.12
C ARG A 24 -5.51 8.81 4.25
N ASN A 25 -6.55 9.61 4.01
CA ASN A 25 -7.55 9.94 5.03
C ASN A 25 -8.27 8.67 5.50
N PHE A 26 -8.68 7.79 4.57
CA PHE A 26 -9.24 6.49 4.92
C PHE A 26 -8.30 5.68 5.82
N LEU A 27 -7.02 5.57 5.46
CA LEU A 27 -6.03 4.81 6.25
C LEU A 27 -5.73 5.43 7.62
N MET A 28 -5.89 6.75 7.78
CA MET A 28 -5.62 7.47 9.02
C MET A 28 -6.83 7.55 9.97
N LEU A 29 -8.05 7.58 9.44
CA LEU A 29 -9.25 7.88 10.22
C LEU A 29 -10.08 6.64 10.55
N GLU A 30 -10.10 5.64 9.67
CA GLU A 30 -10.91 4.42 9.89
C GLU A 30 -10.28 3.47 10.91
N ASP A 31 -11.12 2.69 11.60
CA ASP A 31 -10.65 1.55 12.39
C ASP A 31 -10.43 0.34 11.47
N LEU A 32 -9.16 0.01 11.28
CA LEU A 32 -8.72 -1.10 10.43
C LEU A 32 -8.18 -2.28 11.23
N SER A 33 -8.29 -2.27 12.56
CA SER A 33 -7.78 -3.32 13.47
C SER A 33 -8.33 -4.71 13.17
N LYS A 34 -9.55 -4.80 12.63
CA LYS A 34 -10.20 -6.07 12.24
C LYS A 34 -9.98 -6.47 10.78
N LYS A 35 -9.23 -5.68 10.00
CA LYS A 35 -8.91 -6.00 8.60
C LYS A 35 -7.70 -6.92 8.53
N PRO A 36 -7.45 -7.62 7.41
CA PRO A 36 -6.25 -8.45 7.30
C PRO A 36 -4.94 -7.64 7.38
N GLU A 37 -3.85 -8.32 7.74
CA GLU A 37 -2.52 -7.76 8.02
C GLU A 37 -2.01 -6.75 6.99
N LEU A 38 -2.21 -7.01 5.69
CA LEU A 38 -1.78 -6.09 4.62
C LEU A 38 -2.34 -4.68 4.80
N VAL A 39 -3.63 -4.58 5.13
CA VAL A 39 -4.32 -3.30 5.34
C VAL A 39 -3.88 -2.66 6.64
N GLN A 40 -3.79 -3.45 7.71
CA GLN A 40 -3.35 -2.97 9.03
C GLN A 40 -1.95 -2.37 8.96
N ARG A 41 -0.98 -3.12 8.43
CA ARG A 41 0.42 -2.69 8.35
C ARG A 41 0.59 -1.49 7.42
N PHE A 42 -0.16 -1.44 6.33
CA PHE A 42 -0.13 -0.26 5.46
C PHE A 42 -0.71 0.98 6.14
N SER A 43 -1.84 0.85 6.86
CA SER A 43 -2.41 1.93 7.66
C SER A 43 -1.43 2.42 8.73
N ILE A 44 -0.81 1.51 9.48
CA ILE A 44 0.20 1.84 10.50
C ILE A 44 1.37 2.60 9.87
N LEU A 45 1.87 2.14 8.72
CA LEU A 45 2.96 2.79 8.02
C LEU A 45 2.58 4.22 7.58
N VAL A 46 1.40 4.40 7.00
CA VAL A 46 0.90 5.74 6.61
C VAL A 46 0.74 6.66 7.81
N ARG A 47 0.21 6.16 8.94
CA ARG A 47 0.11 6.93 10.20
C ARG A 47 1.49 7.31 10.75
N LYS A 48 2.48 6.42 10.66
CA LYS A 48 3.87 6.71 11.03
C LYS A 48 4.48 7.80 10.13
N ILE A 49 4.23 7.77 8.80
CA ILE A 49 4.70 8.78 7.84
C ILE A 49 4.13 10.17 8.15
N TRP A 50 2.84 10.24 8.48
CA TRP A 50 2.13 11.48 8.75
C TRP A 50 2.12 11.89 10.23
N ASN A 51 2.99 11.32 11.07
CA ASN A 51 3.09 11.69 12.48
C ASN A 51 4.00 12.94 12.65
N PRO A 52 3.44 14.13 12.98
CA PRO A 52 4.25 15.34 13.17
C PRO A 52 5.11 15.32 14.43
N ARG A 53 4.87 14.36 15.33
CA ARG A 53 5.60 14.17 16.60
C ARG A 53 6.45 12.90 16.58
N ALA A 54 6.90 12.47 15.40
CA ALA A 54 7.77 11.31 15.29
C ALA A 54 9.13 11.59 15.96
N PHE A 55 9.62 10.64 16.76
CA PHE A 55 10.93 10.75 17.42
C PHE A 55 12.10 10.77 16.43
N LYS A 56 11.93 10.13 15.26
CA LYS A 56 12.90 10.12 14.16
C LYS A 56 12.20 10.64 12.89
N SER A 57 12.96 11.32 12.04
CA SER A 57 12.49 11.81 10.74
C SER A 57 12.27 10.70 9.69
N HIS A 58 12.69 9.48 9.98
CA HIS A 58 12.55 8.34 9.09
C HIS A 58 11.65 7.26 9.67
N VAL A 59 10.94 6.57 8.77
CA VAL A 59 10.07 5.44 9.08
C VAL A 59 10.59 4.18 8.41
N SER A 60 10.64 3.07 9.16
CA SER A 60 11.01 1.76 8.65
C SER A 60 9.78 1.03 8.07
N PRO A 61 9.83 0.54 6.82
CA PRO A 61 8.72 -0.17 6.20
C PRO A 61 8.70 -1.69 6.45
N HIS A 62 9.58 -2.20 7.30
CA HIS A 62 9.87 -3.63 7.40
C HIS A 62 8.64 -4.51 7.68
N GLU A 63 7.74 -4.09 8.59
CA GLU A 63 6.52 -4.83 8.93
C GLU A 63 5.64 -5.06 7.68
N LEU A 64 5.42 -4.00 6.88
CA LEU A 64 4.61 -4.08 5.67
C LEU A 64 5.31 -4.91 4.59
N LEU A 65 6.62 -4.71 4.41
CA LEU A 65 7.41 -5.48 3.45
C LEU A 65 7.42 -6.97 3.74
N GLN A 66 7.47 -7.38 5.01
CA GLN A 66 7.37 -8.79 5.39
C GLN A 66 6.04 -9.41 4.98
N GLU A 67 4.92 -8.73 5.23
CA GLU A 67 3.58 -9.20 4.81
C GLU A 67 3.48 -9.30 3.28
N ILE A 68 4.00 -8.29 2.58
CA ILE A 68 4.01 -8.28 1.11
C ILE A 68 4.86 -9.42 0.57
N SER A 69 6.04 -9.66 1.13
CA SER A 69 6.92 -10.76 0.72
C SER A 69 6.25 -12.12 0.94
N LEU A 70 5.53 -12.31 2.05
CA LEU A 70 4.80 -13.55 2.30
C LEU A 70 3.65 -13.72 1.28
N ARG A 71 2.79 -12.71 1.16
CA ARG A 71 1.59 -12.74 0.32
C ARG A 71 1.89 -12.82 -1.18
N SER A 72 3.04 -12.27 -1.60
CA SER A 72 3.49 -12.31 -2.99
C SER A 72 4.30 -13.56 -3.33
N ASN A 73 4.38 -14.56 -2.42
CA ASN A 73 5.22 -15.75 -2.58
C ASN A 73 6.69 -15.39 -2.88
N LYS A 74 7.23 -14.43 -2.12
CA LYS A 74 8.60 -13.90 -2.25
C LYS A 74 8.89 -13.24 -3.60
N ARG A 75 7.88 -12.80 -4.34
CA ARG A 75 8.07 -12.00 -5.57
C ARG A 75 8.61 -10.60 -5.26
N PHE A 76 8.12 -9.97 -4.19
CA PHE A 76 8.57 -8.63 -3.76
C PHE A 76 9.29 -8.76 -2.42
N THR A 77 10.61 -8.52 -2.40
CA THR A 77 11.45 -8.75 -1.21
C THR A 77 12.34 -7.56 -0.89
N LEU A 78 13.00 -7.60 0.27
CA LEU A 78 13.94 -6.56 0.70
C LEU A 78 15.27 -6.57 -0.06
N THR A 79 15.61 -7.70 -0.71
CA THR A 79 16.95 -7.98 -1.23
C THR A 79 17.00 -8.01 -2.74
N GLN A 80 15.86 -7.84 -3.43
CA GLN A 80 15.78 -7.94 -4.87
C GLN A 80 14.98 -6.77 -5.42
N GLN A 81 15.59 -6.06 -6.35
CA GLN A 81 14.91 -5.02 -7.13
C GLN A 81 13.70 -5.58 -7.87
N SER A 82 12.70 -4.72 -8.08
CA SER A 82 11.51 -5.04 -8.86
C SER A 82 10.99 -3.79 -9.57
N ASP A 83 10.19 -4.00 -10.61
CA ASP A 83 9.57 -2.89 -11.32
C ASP A 83 8.48 -2.22 -10.43
N PRO A 84 8.51 -0.88 -10.26
CA PRO A 84 7.54 -0.17 -9.44
C PRO A 84 6.12 -0.19 -10.02
N VAL A 85 5.95 -0.24 -11.34
CA VAL A 85 4.63 -0.34 -12.01
C VAL A 85 4.03 -1.72 -11.79
N ASP A 86 4.87 -2.76 -11.89
CA ASP A 86 4.45 -4.12 -11.57
C ASP A 86 4.04 -4.25 -10.09
N PHE A 87 4.87 -3.72 -9.18
CA PHE A 87 4.54 -3.69 -7.76
C PHE A 87 3.26 -2.91 -7.48
N LEU A 88 3.09 -1.72 -8.06
CA LEU A 88 1.88 -0.89 -7.90
C LEU A 88 0.63 -1.65 -8.34
N SER A 89 0.69 -2.30 -9.51
CA SER A 89 -0.42 -3.07 -10.08
C SER A 89 -0.80 -4.23 -9.17
N TRP A 90 0.19 -4.98 -8.66
CA TRP A 90 -0.06 -6.06 -7.71
C TRP A 90 -0.62 -5.51 -6.38
N PHE A 91 -0.03 -4.45 -5.85
CA PHE A 91 -0.36 -3.91 -4.54
C PHE A 91 -1.76 -3.33 -4.48
N LEU A 92 -2.16 -2.50 -5.46
CA LEU A 92 -3.51 -1.95 -5.52
C LEU A 92 -4.58 -3.04 -5.64
N ASN A 93 -4.36 -4.06 -6.48
CA ASN A 93 -5.29 -5.17 -6.62
C ASN A 93 -5.42 -5.99 -5.34
N ASN A 94 -4.31 -6.30 -4.67
CA ASN A 94 -4.34 -7.02 -3.40
C ASN A 94 -4.98 -6.18 -2.29
N LEU A 95 -4.69 -4.89 -2.22
CA LEU A 95 -5.29 -3.97 -1.26
C LEU A 95 -6.80 -3.86 -1.48
N HIS A 96 -7.24 -3.77 -2.74
CA HIS A 96 -8.66 -3.76 -3.11
C HIS A 96 -9.39 -5.00 -2.58
N LEU A 97 -8.89 -6.20 -2.89
CA LEU A 97 -9.51 -7.46 -2.45
C LEU A 97 -9.46 -7.62 -0.92
N THR A 98 -8.34 -7.26 -0.29
CA THR A 98 -8.15 -7.38 1.16
C THR A 98 -9.09 -6.46 1.94
N LEU A 99 -9.50 -5.34 1.35
CA LEU A 99 -10.49 -4.44 1.92
C LEU A 99 -11.93 -4.95 1.80
N GLY A 100 -12.15 -6.12 1.18
CA GLY A 100 -13.46 -6.67 0.88
C GLY A 100 -14.03 -6.21 -0.46
N GLY A 101 -13.17 -5.67 -1.34
CA GLY A 101 -13.55 -5.29 -2.69
C GLY A 101 -13.95 -6.49 -3.56
N SER A 102 -14.87 -6.24 -4.47
CA SER A 102 -15.36 -7.21 -5.45
C SER A 102 -14.73 -6.98 -6.82
N LYS A 103 -14.33 -8.08 -7.47
CA LYS A 103 -13.83 -8.09 -8.84
C LYS A 103 -14.91 -7.70 -9.87
N THR A 104 -16.17 -7.94 -9.56
CA THR A 104 -17.29 -7.73 -10.48
C THR A 104 -18.06 -6.45 -10.21
N LYS A 105 -18.13 -6.00 -8.95
CA LYS A 105 -18.84 -4.78 -8.56
C LYS A 105 -17.90 -3.58 -8.55
N PRO A 106 -18.11 -2.57 -9.44
CA PRO A 106 -17.28 -1.38 -9.47
C PRO A 106 -17.47 -0.51 -8.22
N GLY A 107 -16.43 0.22 -7.84
CA GLY A 107 -16.44 1.13 -6.68
C GLY A 107 -16.63 0.43 -5.33
N SER A 108 -16.34 -0.88 -5.25
CA SER A 108 -16.60 -1.69 -4.06
C SER A 108 -15.55 -1.54 -2.96
N SER A 109 -14.44 -0.84 -3.22
CA SER A 109 -13.49 -0.42 -2.18
C SER A 109 -12.98 0.99 -2.43
N ILE A 110 -12.36 1.59 -1.40
CA ILE A 110 -11.69 2.90 -1.53
C ILE A 110 -10.64 2.89 -2.65
N VAL A 111 -9.96 1.77 -2.88
CA VAL A 111 -8.96 1.65 -3.96
C VAL A 111 -9.61 1.87 -5.32
N GLN A 112 -10.74 1.21 -5.60
CA GLN A 112 -11.46 1.43 -6.85
C GLN A 112 -12.03 2.84 -6.94
N LYS A 113 -12.62 3.36 -5.86
CA LYS A 113 -13.17 4.72 -5.82
C LYS A 113 -12.12 5.79 -6.12
N VAL A 114 -10.86 5.54 -5.79
CA VAL A 114 -9.77 6.52 -5.97
C VAL A 114 -9.03 6.34 -7.29
N PHE A 115 -8.77 5.10 -7.74
CA PHE A 115 -7.85 4.84 -8.85
C PHE A 115 -8.50 4.19 -10.08
N GLN A 116 -9.71 3.64 -9.98
CA GLN A 116 -10.32 2.92 -11.10
C GLN A 116 -10.97 3.88 -12.09
N GLY A 117 -10.41 3.96 -13.30
CA GLY A 117 -11.01 4.59 -14.47
C GLY A 117 -11.68 3.60 -15.41
N LYS A 118 -12.21 4.10 -16.53
CA LYS A 118 -12.69 3.29 -17.66
C LYS A 118 -12.02 3.78 -18.93
N LEU A 119 -11.56 2.85 -19.75
CA LEU A 119 -11.05 3.11 -21.09
C LEU A 119 -12.02 2.52 -22.10
N LYS A 120 -12.41 3.31 -23.11
CA LYS A 120 -13.11 2.82 -24.28
C LYS A 120 -12.04 2.56 -25.35
N VAL A 121 -11.91 1.32 -25.79
CA VAL A 121 -11.04 0.96 -26.92
C VAL A 121 -11.91 0.98 -28.17
N GLU A 122 -11.52 1.78 -29.14
CA GLU A 122 -12.14 1.85 -30.48
C GLU A 122 -11.31 1.06 -31.48
#